data_AF-A0A1F2R118-F1
#
_entry.id   AF-A0A1F2R118-F1
#
_cell.length_a   1.000
_cell.length_b   1.000
_cell.length_c   1.000
_cell.angle_alpha   90.00
_cell.angle_beta   90.00
_cell.angle_gamma   90.00
#
_symmetry.space_group_name_H-M   'P 1'
#
loop_
_entity.id
_entity.type
_entity.pdbx_description
1 polymer ?
#
loop_
_entity_poly.entity_id
_entity_poly.type
_entity_poly.pdbx_seq_one_letter_code
_entity_poly.pdbx_strand_id
1 'polypeptide(L)'
;MVLDGEIVALERIFPPRTRDRGAGPRVLRLSEIARADGRALYQHALTSGWEGLVAKRVQSRYASGRRTPDWRKIKIVHQQKFVVGGWTKPQGTRSHFGALLLGVYAASHQPLVMPCCMPVMWARASTRASSRA
;
A
#
# COMPACT_ATOMS: atom_id res chain seq x y z
N MET A 1 -5.39 6.60 21.24
CA MET A 1 -4.08 6.11 21.73
C MET A 1 -4.15 6.22 23.24
N VAL A 2 -3.67 5.23 23.99
CA VAL A 2 -3.71 5.33 25.45
C VAL A 2 -2.47 6.06 25.92
N LEU A 3 -2.67 7.17 26.64
CA LEU A 3 -1.63 7.92 27.34
C LEU A 3 -2.03 7.94 28.81
N ASP A 4 -1.09 7.60 29.69
CA ASP A 4 -1.30 7.60 31.14
C ASP A 4 -2.52 6.81 31.62
N GLY A 5 -2.87 5.74 30.90
CA GLY A 5 -3.98 4.86 31.24
C GLY A 5 -5.35 5.29 30.71
N GLU A 6 -5.47 6.49 30.12
CA GLU A 6 -6.71 7.00 29.51
C GLU A 6 -6.68 6.91 27.97
N ILE A 7 -7.85 6.66 27.37
CA ILE A 7 -8.01 6.80 25.91
C ILE A 7 -8.03 8.30 25.59
N VAL A 8 -6.87 8.85 25.26
CA VAL A 8 -6.76 10.23 24.81
C VAL A 8 -7.04 10.30 23.30
N ALA A 9 -8.00 11.14 22.92
CA ALA A 9 -8.21 11.50 21.52
C ALA A 9 -6.99 12.29 21.05
N LEU A 10 -6.36 11.87 19.93
CA LEU A 10 -5.19 12.55 19.37
C LEU A 10 -5.42 14.04 19.12
N GLU A 11 -6.68 14.44 18.90
CA GLU A 11 -7.11 15.83 18.71
C GLU A 11 -6.94 16.71 19.97
N ARG A 12 -6.82 16.14 21.18
CA ARG A 12 -6.45 16.91 22.39
C ARG A 12 -4.96 17.24 22.43
N ILE A 13 -4.11 16.38 21.86
CA ILE A 13 -2.65 16.53 21.85
C ILE A 13 -2.20 17.34 20.63
N PHE A 14 -2.90 17.14 19.50
CA PHE A 14 -2.70 17.86 18.25
C PHE A 14 -4.03 18.50 17.83
N PRO A 15 -4.42 19.63 18.44
CA PRO A 15 -5.65 20.31 18.06
C PRO A 15 -5.62 20.69 16.58
N PRO A 16 -6.72 20.47 15.83
CA PRO A 16 -6.82 21.01 14.47
C PRO A 16 -6.77 22.53 14.59
N ARG A 17 -5.69 23.16 14.10
CA ARG A 17 -5.66 24.63 14.03
C ARG A 17 -6.78 25.10 13.12
N THR A 18 -7.72 25.86 13.68
CA THR A 18 -8.49 26.84 12.94
C THR A 18 -7.51 27.74 12.21
N ARG A 19 -7.77 27.95 10.92
CA ARG A 19 -6.93 28.57 9.89
C ARG A 19 -6.15 29.80 10.39
N ASP A 20 -4.95 29.58 10.93
CA ASP A 20 -3.98 30.65 11.21
C ASP A 20 -3.07 30.84 10.00
N ARG A 21 -2.90 32.11 9.61
CA ARG A 21 -2.41 32.60 8.33
C ARG A 21 -0.89 32.78 8.29
N GLY A 22 -0.12 32.08 9.15
CA GLY A 22 1.31 32.39 9.32
C GLY A 22 2.21 31.34 9.97
N ALA A 23 1.97 30.03 9.80
CA ALA A 23 2.85 29.00 10.33
C ALA A 23 3.62 28.27 9.20
N GLY A 24 4.95 28.17 9.34
CA GLY A 24 5.86 27.50 8.41
C GLY A 24 5.55 26.01 8.14
N PRO A 25 6.37 25.33 7.32
CA PRO A 25 6.04 24.00 6.81
C PRO A 25 5.81 22.99 7.95
N ARG A 26 4.70 22.22 7.85
CA ARG A 26 4.30 21.23 8.86
C ARG A 26 5.35 20.13 8.97
N VAL A 27 6.01 20.05 10.12
CA VAL A 27 6.93 18.94 10.46
C VAL A 27 6.15 17.66 10.85
N LEU A 28 4.88 17.79 11.25
CA LEU A 28 4.04 16.67 11.68
C LEU A 28 2.66 16.70 11.00
N ARG A 29 2.24 15.53 10.50
CA ARG A 29 0.93 15.29 9.89
C ARG A 29 0.30 14.04 10.51
N LEU A 30 -0.95 14.16 10.91
CA LEU A 30 -1.74 13.01 11.30
C LEU A 30 -2.31 12.33 10.06
N SER A 31 -2.33 10.99 10.07
CA SER A 31 -3.10 10.23 9.09
C SER A 31 -4.57 10.57 9.19
N GLU A 32 -5.29 10.44 8.08
CA GLU A 32 -6.74 10.60 8.06
C GLU A 32 -7.44 9.53 8.91
N ILE A 33 -8.47 9.93 9.66
CA ILE A 33 -9.20 9.06 10.59
C ILE A 33 -10.70 9.21 10.35
N ALA A 34 -11.39 8.13 10.00
CA ALA A 34 -12.85 8.07 9.99
C ALA A 34 -13.36 7.27 11.20
N ARG A 35 -14.21 7.89 12.03
CA ARG A 35 -14.79 7.23 13.23
C ARG A 35 -16.13 6.54 12.98
N ALA A 36 -16.89 7.00 11.99
CA ALA A 36 -18.26 6.55 11.74
C ALA A 36 -18.36 5.58 10.56
N ASP A 37 -18.01 6.04 9.36
CA ASP A 37 -18.20 5.24 8.14
C ASP A 37 -16.87 4.73 7.55
N GLY A 38 -16.52 3.51 7.94
CA GLY A 38 -15.36 2.81 7.38
C GLY A 38 -15.53 2.44 5.90
N ARG A 39 -16.76 2.33 5.39
CA ARG A 39 -17.03 2.02 3.98
C ARG A 39 -16.79 3.24 3.10
N ALA A 40 -17.23 4.43 3.53
CA ALA A 40 -16.92 5.68 2.83
C ALA A 40 -15.40 5.91 2.74
N LEU A 41 -14.66 5.70 3.85
CA LEU A 41 -13.20 5.81 3.84
C LEU A 41 -12.56 4.75 2.92
N TYR A 42 -13.12 3.54 2.85
CA TYR A 42 -12.66 2.51 1.91
C TYR A 42 -12.87 2.92 0.45
N GLN A 43 -14.01 3.51 0.10
CA GLN A 43 -14.24 4.04 -1.25
C GLN A 43 -13.28 5.18 -1.58
N HIS A 44 -13.03 6.08 -0.64
CA HIS A 44 -12.04 7.15 -0.82
C HIS A 44 -10.62 6.59 -0.99
N ALA A 45 -10.27 5.54 -0.25
CA ALA A 45 -8.98 4.87 -0.37
C ALA A 45 -8.82 4.18 -1.74
N LEU A 46 -9.90 3.61 -2.29
CA LEU A 46 -9.91 3.05 -3.65
C LEU A 46 -9.63 4.12 -4.70
N THR A 47 -10.34 5.26 -4.65
CA THR A 47 -10.16 6.34 -5.63
C THR A 47 -8.81 7.05 -5.49
N SER A 48 -8.25 7.07 -4.28
CA SER A 48 -6.96 7.69 -3.98
C SER A 48 -5.75 6.77 -4.20
N GLY A 49 -5.95 5.51 -4.60
CA GLY A 49 -4.87 4.55 -4.87
C GLY A 49 -4.07 4.13 -3.63
N TRP A 50 -4.70 4.08 -2.45
CA TRP A 50 -4.02 3.65 -1.23
C TRP A 50 -3.76 2.12 -1.21
N GLU A 51 -2.72 1.66 -0.52
CA GLU A 51 -2.49 0.20 -0.32
C GLU A 51 -3.66 -0.45 0.44
N GLY A 52 -4.30 0.31 1.33
CA GLY A 52 -5.40 -0.15 2.15
C GLY A 52 -5.61 0.69 3.41
N LEU A 53 -6.38 0.14 4.34
CA LEU A 53 -6.77 0.76 5.60
C LEU A 53 -6.27 -0.05 6.80
N VAL A 54 -6.18 0.61 7.94
CA VAL A 54 -5.98 -0.05 9.24
C VAL A 54 -7.16 0.28 10.14
N ALA A 55 -8.03 -0.71 10.36
CA ALA A 55 -9.14 -0.59 11.29
C ALA A 55 -8.64 -0.87 12.71
N LYS A 56 -8.80 0.10 13.61
CA LYS A 56 -8.40 -0.01 15.02
C LYS A 56 -9.64 0.09 15.90
N ARG A 57 -9.82 -0.86 16.82
CA ARG A 57 -10.89 -0.78 17.81
C ARG A 57 -10.62 0.40 18.75
N VAL A 58 -11.58 1.33 18.85
CA VAL A 58 -11.42 2.60 19.56
C VAL A 58 -10.99 2.41 21.02
N GLN A 59 -11.55 1.39 21.68
CA GLN A 59 -11.29 1.08 23.09
C GLN A 59 -10.08 0.14 23.32
N SER A 60 -9.39 -0.29 22.26
CA SER A 60 -8.25 -1.20 22.41
C SER A 60 -7.00 -0.48 22.93
N ARG A 61 -6.29 -1.14 23.84
CA ARG A 61 -4.94 -0.74 24.25
C ARG A 61 -3.92 -1.25 23.24
N TYR A 62 -2.81 -0.53 23.12
CA TYR A 62 -1.70 -0.99 22.30
C TYR A 62 -0.98 -2.14 23.00
N ALA A 63 -0.90 -3.30 22.36
CA ALA A 63 -0.24 -4.50 22.89
C ALA A 63 1.12 -4.69 22.22
N SER A 64 2.20 -4.24 22.87
CA SER A 64 3.55 -4.35 22.33
C SER A 64 3.96 -5.81 22.12
N GLY A 65 4.62 -6.09 20.98
CA GLY A 65 5.13 -7.42 20.64
C GLY A 65 4.06 -8.48 20.30
N ARG A 66 2.77 -8.12 20.32
CA ARG A 66 1.67 -9.07 20.07
C ARG A 66 0.76 -8.59 18.95
N ARG A 67 0.38 -9.51 18.06
CA ARG A 67 -0.64 -9.27 17.04
C ARG A 67 -2.03 -9.51 17.64
N THR A 68 -2.83 -8.46 17.74
CA THR A 68 -4.20 -8.53 18.27
C THR A 68 -5.23 -8.36 17.15
N PRO A 69 -6.45 -8.91 17.30
CA PRO A 69 -7.52 -8.73 16.31
C PRO A 69 -8.12 -7.31 16.33
N ASP A 70 -7.75 -6.48 17.31
CA ASP A 70 -8.19 -5.10 17.45
C ASP A 70 -7.60 -4.18 16.38
N TRP A 71 -6.51 -4.59 15.73
CA TRP A 71 -5.86 -3.87 14.65
C TRP A 71 -5.87 -4.72 13.39
N ARG A 72 -6.78 -4.43 12.47
CA ARG A 72 -6.95 -5.19 11.22
C ARG A 72 -6.45 -4.40 10.03
N LYS A 73 -5.49 -4.96 9.31
CA LYS A 73 -5.06 -4.44 7.99
C LYS A 73 -6.04 -4.91 6.94
N ILE A 74 -6.69 -3.98 6.27
CA ILE A 74 -7.62 -4.21 5.16
C ILE A 74 -6.90 -3.75 3.91
N LYS A 75 -6.44 -4.70 3.08
CA LYS A 75 -5.73 -4.37 1.84
C LYS A 75 -6.71 -4.14 0.70
N ILE A 76 -6.42 -3.16 -0.13
CA ILE A 76 -7.05 -3.03 -1.45
C ILE A 76 -6.25 -3.95 -2.38
N VAL A 77 -6.90 -4.98 -2.89
CA VAL A 77 -6.26 -5.97 -3.77
C VAL A 77 -6.85 -5.81 -5.16
N HIS A 78 -5.99 -5.44 -6.11
CA HIS A 78 -6.35 -5.46 -7.52
C HIS A 78 -6.04 -6.84 -8.10
N GLN A 79 -6.94 -7.33 -8.94
CA GLN A 79 -6.81 -8.61 -9.60
C GLN A 79 -6.94 -8.41 -11.11
N GLN A 80 -6.09 -9.07 -11.87
CA GLN A 80 -6.11 -9.08 -13.32
C GLN A 80 -5.65 -10.45 -13.82
N LYS A 81 -6.09 -10.82 -15.03
CA LYS A 81 -5.69 -12.05 -15.71
C LYS A 81 -4.42 -11.79 -16.52
N PHE A 82 -3.45 -12.69 -16.41
CA PHE A 82 -2.17 -12.62 -17.10
C PHE A 82 -1.87 -13.96 -17.78
N VAL A 83 -1.10 -13.91 -18.86
CA VAL A 83 -0.54 -15.10 -19.52
C VAL A 83 0.88 -15.30 -19.03
N VAL A 84 1.25 -16.54 -18.71
CA VAL A 84 2.62 -16.89 -18.29
C VAL A 84 3.47 -17.17 -19.54
N GLY A 85 4.48 -16.34 -19.79
CA GLY A 85 5.42 -16.50 -20.91
C GLY A 85 6.71 -17.24 -20.55
N GLY A 86 7.00 -17.43 -19.26
CA GLY A 86 8.21 -18.10 -18.78
C GLY A 86 8.44 -17.90 -17.28
N TRP A 87 9.53 -18.47 -16.75
CA TRP A 87 9.92 -18.35 -15.35
C TRP A 87 11.44 -18.29 -15.19
N THR A 88 11.90 -17.75 -14.06
CA THR A 88 13.32 -17.74 -13.69
C THR A 88 13.66 -18.86 -12.71
N LYS A 89 14.92 -19.31 -12.73
CA LYS A 89 15.46 -20.25 -11.73
C LYS A 89 15.38 -19.63 -10.32
N PRO A 90 15.16 -20.45 -9.28
CA PRO A 90 15.10 -19.95 -7.91
C PRO A 90 16.46 -19.39 -7.46
N GLN A 91 16.42 -18.44 -6.52
CA GLN A 91 17.61 -17.92 -5.83
C GLN A 91 17.38 -17.94 -4.31
N GLY A 92 18.44 -18.19 -3.55
CA GLY A 92 18.41 -18.22 -2.08
C GLY A 92 17.66 -19.44 -1.54
N THR A 93 16.71 -19.21 -0.62
CA THR A 93 15.98 -20.25 0.10
C THR A 93 14.77 -20.82 -0.65
N ARG A 94 14.50 -20.38 -1.88
CA ARG A 94 13.35 -20.84 -2.67
C ARG A 94 13.71 -22.12 -3.44
N SER A 95 12.80 -23.09 -3.47
CA SER A 95 13.03 -24.40 -4.10
C SER A 95 12.42 -24.57 -5.51
N HIS A 96 11.42 -23.74 -5.88
CA HIS A 96 10.67 -23.90 -7.12
C HIS A 96 10.98 -22.75 -8.11
N PHE A 97 10.04 -21.86 -8.37
CA PHE A 97 10.23 -20.72 -9.27
C PHE A 97 10.83 -19.51 -8.54
N GLY A 98 11.72 -18.78 -9.21
CA GLY A 98 12.23 -17.49 -8.71
C GLY A 98 11.21 -16.37 -8.87
N ALA A 99 10.87 -16.09 -10.13
CA ALA A 99 9.84 -15.15 -10.57
C ALA A 99 9.15 -15.65 -11.84
N LEU A 100 7.95 -15.13 -12.12
CA LEU A 100 7.19 -15.41 -13.34
C LEU A 100 7.28 -14.23 -14.31
N LEU A 101 7.42 -14.54 -15.60
CA LEU A 101 7.26 -13.57 -16.68
C LEU A 101 5.78 -13.55 -17.10
N LEU A 102 5.12 -12.42 -16.87
CA LEU A 102 3.69 -12.23 -17.12
C LEU A 102 3.46 -11.29 -18.31
N GLY A 103 2.52 -11.64 -19.18
CA GLY A 103 2.03 -10.79 -20.27
C GLY A 103 0.54 -10.48 -20.12
N VAL A 104 0.09 -9.34 -20.66
CA VAL A 104 -1.33 -8.95 -20.73
C VAL A 104 -1.78 -9.05 -22.18
N TYR A 105 -2.96 -9.62 -22.42
CA TYR A 105 -3.54 -9.67 -23.75
C TYR A 105 -4.16 -8.31 -24.11
N ALA A 106 -3.70 -7.68 -25.18
CA ALA A 106 -4.32 -6.46 -25.72
C ALA A 106 -5.46 -6.85 -26.67
N ALA A 107 -6.64 -6.24 -26.51
CA ALA A 107 -7.87 -6.60 -27.24
C ALA A 107 -7.82 -6.32 -28.76
N SER A 108 -6.81 -5.62 -29.27
CA SER A 108 -6.58 -5.52 -30.71
C SER A 108 -6.00 -6.83 -31.21
N HIS A 109 -6.86 -7.66 -31.81
CA HIS A 109 -6.57 -8.90 -32.52
C HIS A 109 -5.44 -8.74 -33.57
N GLN A 110 -4.20 -8.66 -33.10
CA GLN A 110 -3.07 -9.18 -33.83
C GLN A 110 -2.42 -10.21 -32.93
N PRO A 111 -2.32 -11.47 -33.36
CA PRO A 111 -1.54 -12.44 -32.62
C PRO A 111 -0.12 -11.88 -32.56
N LEU A 112 0.35 -11.55 -31.36
CA LEU A 112 1.77 -11.43 -31.08
C LEU A 112 2.35 -12.84 -31.22
N VAL A 113 2.52 -13.28 -32.47
CA VAL A 113 3.49 -14.31 -32.80
C VAL A 113 4.78 -13.74 -32.26
N MET A 114 5.25 -14.25 -31.11
CA MET A 114 6.61 -14.00 -30.66
C MET A 114 7.51 -14.64 -31.73
N PRO A 115 8.16 -13.88 -32.62
CA PRO A 115 9.20 -14.46 -33.42
C PRO A 115 10.34 -14.75 -32.45
N CYS A 116 10.91 -15.95 -32.52
CA CYS A 116 12.04 -16.41 -31.71
C CYS A 116 13.30 -15.50 -31.79
N CYS A 117 13.28 -14.42 -32.58
CA CYS A 117 14.39 -13.52 -32.83
C CYS A 117 13.93 -12.06 -32.99
N MET A 118 13.74 -11.34 -31.88
CA MET A 118 13.96 -9.90 -31.84
C MET A 118 14.54 -9.46 -30.50
N PRO A 119 15.43 -8.45 -30.48
CA PRO A 119 16.06 -7.99 -29.26
C PRO A 119 14.99 -7.33 -28.39
N VAL A 120 14.68 -7.97 -27.27
CA VAL A 120 13.79 -7.43 -26.25
C VAL A 120 14.42 -6.12 -25.75
N MET A 121 13.79 -4.97 -26.04
CA MET A 121 14.16 -3.74 -25.36
C MET A 121 13.71 -3.88 -23.90
N TRP A 122 14.67 -4.18 -23.04
CA TRP A 122 14.48 -4.24 -21.59
C TRP A 122 14.13 -2.85 -21.05
N ALA A 123 12.86 -2.63 -20.71
CA ALA A 123 12.52 -1.62 -19.71
C ALA A 123 12.82 -2.21 -18.32
N ARG A 124 14.05 -2.06 -17.84
CA ARG A 124 14.42 -2.35 -16.45
C ARG A 124 13.79 -1.25 -15.59
N ALA A 125 12.61 -1.50 -15.01
CA ALA A 125 12.08 -0.65 -13.94
C ALA A 125 12.94 -0.86 -12.67
N SER A 126 14.05 -0.12 -12.56
CA SER A 126 14.76 0.02 -11.30
C SER A 126 14.07 1.11 -10.48
N THR A 127 13.33 0.75 -9.43
CA THR A 127 13.11 1.67 -8.31
C THR A 127 14.45 1.89 -7.62
N ARG A 128 15.24 2.83 -8.13
CA ARG A 128 16.42 3.33 -7.44
C ARG A 128 15.92 4.34 -6.41
N ALA A 129 15.80 3.91 -5.16
CA ALA A 129 15.77 4.83 -4.03
C ALA A 129 17.15 5.49 -3.97
N SER A 130 17.28 6.72 -4.51
CA SER A 130 18.44 7.54 -4.24
C SER A 130 18.32 8.11 -2.83
N SER A 131 19.16 7.62 -1.92
CA SER A 131 19.52 8.34 -0.71
C SER A 131 20.55 9.43 -1.05
N ARG A 132 20.44 10.54 -0.31
CA ARG A 132 21.35 11.70 -0.13
C ARG A 132 21.24 12.85 -1.14
N ALA A 133 20.76 13.99 -0.67
CA ALA A 133 21.60 14.98 0.00
C ALA A 133 20.90 15.43 1.30
#